data_AF-A0AA48I4N6-F1
#
_entry.id   AF-A0AA48I4N6-F1
#
_cell.length_a   1.000
_cell.length_b   1.000
_cell.length_c   1.000
_cell.angle_alpha   90.00
_cell.angle_beta   90.00
_cell.angle_gamma   90.00
#
_symmetry.space_group_name_H-M   'P 1'
#
loop_
_entity.id
_entity.type
_entity.pdbx_description
1 polymer ?
#
loop_
_entity_poly.entity_id
_entity_poly.type
_entity_poly.pdbx_seq_one_letter_code
_entity_poly.pdbx_strand_id
1 'polypeptide(L)'
;MTTMRIFADADVAKHDTNKACWVSYKGGVYDLTPFLDDHPGGDDMIMRFAGRDLEKVMEDPTEHVHSNSAYEMLEDFRIGSLGANESIVTDDWVADENFHPDETNVASDFTKNQFLDLSKPLLLQVWSAPWGKEYYLKQVHNPRHLKDSARLFGPDFLEMFTRTQWYVVPLVWVPITMFLGYLSLLQFSDSRILAKDVLQWPVQLHLLPNIGPSAFAKFVPSYLVGCLIWTLLEYFLHRFLFHLDDHLPDANWALTLHFLLHGVHHYLPMDRLRLVMPPLLFFVLETPFTKLAHVLFPKAVANGIIAGAFTFYIGYDCMHYALHHTRLPQYMTEMKRYHLAHHYKNFELGFGVTSKIWDVVFGTILPVAQK
;
A
#
# COMPACT_ATOMS: atom_id res chain seq x y z
N MET A 1 -3.05 23.44 22.39
CA MET A 1 -1.71 23.44 21.79
C MET A 1 -1.83 22.77 20.44
N THR A 2 -1.61 23.51 19.36
CA THR A 2 -1.56 22.93 18.01
C THR A 2 -0.35 21.99 17.98
N THR A 3 -0.56 20.70 17.75
CA THR A 3 0.52 19.74 17.56
C THR A 3 1.34 20.16 16.34
N MET A 4 2.63 20.44 16.52
CA MET A 4 3.53 20.79 15.41
C MET A 4 3.59 19.65 14.39
N ARG A 5 3.66 20.01 13.11
CA ARG A 5 3.73 19.04 12.01
C ARG A 5 5.12 18.42 11.94
N ILE A 6 5.20 17.13 11.62
CA ILE A 6 6.46 16.38 11.47
C ILE A 6 6.71 16.13 9.99
N PHE A 7 7.92 16.43 9.54
CA PHE A 7 8.34 16.32 8.15
C PHE A 7 9.57 15.42 8.02
N ALA A 8 9.78 14.85 6.84
CA ALA A 8 11.03 14.24 6.44
C ALA A 8 11.93 15.27 5.73
N ASP A 9 13.23 14.99 5.61
CA ASP A 9 14.12 15.82 4.79
C ASP A 9 13.65 15.94 3.34
N ALA A 10 12.99 14.89 2.82
CA ALA A 10 12.41 14.89 1.48
C ALA A 10 11.24 15.88 1.33
N ASP A 11 10.48 16.15 2.40
CA ASP A 11 9.46 17.21 2.39
C ASP A 11 10.16 18.56 2.18
N VAL A 12 11.24 18.83 2.92
CA VAL A 12 12.03 20.08 2.81
C VAL A 12 12.66 20.20 1.42
N ALA A 13 13.31 19.14 0.93
CA ALA A 13 14.00 19.13 -0.35
C ALA A 13 13.07 19.38 -1.57
N LYS A 14 11.78 19.06 -1.45
CA LYS A 14 10.78 19.35 -2.51
C LYS A 14 10.35 20.84 -2.54
N HIS A 15 10.69 21.61 -1.51
CA HIS A 15 10.38 23.04 -1.39
C HIS A 15 11.67 23.86 -1.53
N ASP A 16 12.22 23.88 -2.75
CA ASP A 16 13.50 24.51 -3.11
C ASP A 16 13.36 25.73 -4.04
N THR A 17 12.16 26.32 -4.16
CA THR A 17 11.87 27.41 -5.10
C THR A 17 11.46 28.71 -4.40
N ASN A 18 11.50 29.84 -5.09
CA ASN A 18 11.08 31.13 -4.52
C ASN A 18 9.58 31.23 -4.16
N LYS A 19 8.75 30.25 -4.57
CA LYS A 19 7.33 30.16 -4.21
C LYS A 19 7.07 29.17 -3.07
N ALA A 20 8.09 28.42 -2.68
CA ALA A 20 8.06 27.35 -1.71
C ALA A 20 9.51 27.14 -1.26
N CYS A 21 10.01 28.02 -0.40
CA CYS A 21 11.38 28.04 0.08
C CYS A 21 11.40 27.55 1.53
N TRP A 22 11.61 26.25 1.70
CA TRP A 22 11.73 25.67 3.04
C TRP A 22 13.17 25.35 3.37
N VAL A 23 13.47 25.35 4.66
CA VAL A 23 14.78 25.00 5.21
C VAL A 23 14.63 24.22 6.50
N SER A 24 15.65 23.45 6.87
CA SER A 24 15.75 22.86 8.20
C SER A 24 16.86 23.51 9.02
N TYR A 25 16.63 23.64 10.33
CA TYR A 25 17.64 24.13 11.26
C TYR A 25 17.37 23.56 12.66
N LYS A 26 18.37 22.91 13.26
CA LYS A 26 18.29 22.30 14.62
C LYS A 26 17.05 21.44 14.84
N GLY A 27 16.65 20.68 13.81
CA GLY A 27 15.47 19.82 13.81
C GLY A 27 14.13 20.54 13.65
N GLY A 28 14.10 21.87 13.53
CA GLY A 28 12.94 22.65 13.09
C GLY A 28 12.84 22.68 11.56
N VAL A 29 11.61 22.84 11.05
CA VAL A 29 11.33 23.09 9.62
C VAL A 29 10.64 24.43 9.48
N TYR A 30 11.13 25.25 8.56
CA TYR A 30 10.77 26.65 8.43
C TYR A 30 10.38 26.99 7.00
N ASP A 31 9.31 27.75 6.83
CA ASP A 31 8.89 28.28 5.53
C ASP A 31 9.32 29.75 5.42
N LEU A 32 10.41 29.98 4.68
CA LEU A 32 10.99 31.31 4.47
C LEU A 32 10.44 32.01 3.24
N THR A 33 9.50 31.41 2.50
CA THR A 33 8.87 32.02 1.32
C THR A 33 8.38 33.45 1.57
N PRO A 34 7.63 33.77 2.66
CA PRO A 34 7.18 35.14 2.90
C PRO A 34 8.30 36.08 3.36
N PHE A 35 9.47 35.56 3.74
CA PHE A 35 10.59 36.33 4.26
C PHE A 35 11.65 36.67 3.21
N LEU A 36 11.60 36.05 2.03
CA LEU A 36 12.62 36.21 0.99
C LEU A 36 12.94 37.68 0.67
N ASP A 37 11.89 38.49 0.45
CA ASP A 37 12.03 39.91 0.09
C ASP A 37 12.46 40.80 1.27
N ASP A 38 12.22 40.34 2.50
CA ASP A 38 12.51 41.06 3.74
C ASP A 38 13.89 40.70 4.33
N HIS A 39 14.58 39.72 3.74
CA HIS A 39 15.89 39.28 4.22
C HIS A 39 16.96 40.36 4.01
N PRO A 40 17.61 40.89 5.08
CA PRO A 40 18.60 41.95 4.94
C PRO A 40 19.83 41.60 4.10
N GLY A 41 20.14 40.31 3.97
CA GLY A 41 21.24 39.79 3.16
C GLY A 41 20.90 39.52 1.70
N GLY A 42 19.65 39.77 1.27
CA GLY A 42 19.15 39.46 -0.07
C GLY A 42 18.49 38.09 -0.18
N ASP A 43 17.50 37.97 -1.07
CA ASP A 43 16.78 36.72 -1.36
C ASP A 43 17.71 35.65 -1.95
N ASP A 44 18.69 36.06 -2.75
CA ASP A 44 19.68 35.20 -3.40
C ASP A 44 20.51 34.36 -2.41
N MET A 45 20.74 34.88 -1.20
CA MET A 45 21.48 34.17 -0.16
C MET A 45 20.65 33.03 0.46
N ILE A 46 19.37 33.26 0.72
CA ILE A 46 18.46 32.21 1.22
C ILE A 46 18.26 31.15 0.13
N MET A 47 18.05 31.58 -1.11
CA MET A 47 17.76 30.69 -2.23
C MET A 47 18.88 29.67 -2.53
N ARG A 48 20.14 29.96 -2.16
CA ARG A 48 21.25 28.99 -2.26
C ARG A 48 21.06 27.75 -1.38
N PHE A 49 20.27 27.88 -0.32
CA PHE A 49 20.03 26.84 0.67
C PHE A 49 18.57 26.42 0.75
N ALA A 50 17.72 26.90 -0.17
CA ALA A 50 16.35 26.42 -0.29
C ALA A 50 16.34 24.88 -0.45
N GLY A 51 15.49 24.22 0.32
CA GLY A 51 15.39 22.77 0.40
C GLY A 51 16.51 22.06 1.15
N ARG A 52 17.32 22.77 1.96
CA ARG A 52 18.50 22.22 2.65
C ARG A 52 18.52 22.49 4.15
N ASP A 53 19.43 21.77 4.82
CA ASP A 53 19.77 22.00 6.21
C ASP A 53 20.76 23.18 6.36
N LEU A 54 20.45 24.09 7.27
CA LEU A 54 21.20 25.31 7.53
C LEU A 54 22.19 25.21 8.68
N GLU A 55 22.24 24.12 9.44
CA GLU A 55 23.01 24.02 10.69
C GLU A 55 24.48 24.36 10.46
N LYS A 56 25.11 23.74 9.46
CA LYS A 56 26.52 23.98 9.12
C LYS A 56 26.79 25.41 8.64
N VAL A 57 25.84 26.01 7.92
CA VAL A 57 25.99 27.33 7.29
C VAL A 57 25.80 28.43 8.34
N MET A 58 24.81 28.27 9.20
CA MET A 58 24.51 29.20 10.30
C MET A 58 25.61 29.19 11.38
N GLU A 59 26.36 28.09 11.51
CA GLU A 59 27.51 27.98 12.41
C GLU A 59 28.84 28.45 11.79
N ASP A 60 28.90 28.66 10.47
CA ASP A 60 30.12 29.06 9.78
C ASP A 60 30.45 30.55 10.02
N PRO A 61 31.54 30.88 10.73
CA PRO A 61 31.92 32.28 10.99
C PRO A 61 32.31 33.07 9.74
N THR A 62 32.54 32.38 8.61
CA THR A 62 33.00 32.97 7.35
C THR A 62 31.87 33.36 6.39
N GLU A 63 30.67 32.79 6.55
CA GLU A 63 29.51 33.06 5.69
C GLU A 63 28.77 34.34 6.13
N HIS A 64 28.36 34.44 7.40
CA HIS A 64 27.90 35.66 8.09
C HIS A 64 27.41 35.28 9.50
N VAL A 65 27.74 36.04 10.54
CA VAL A 65 27.25 35.76 11.90
C VAL A 65 25.92 36.47 12.14
N HIS A 66 24.86 35.68 12.30
CA HIS A 66 23.53 36.17 12.63
C HIS A 66 23.41 36.61 14.10
N SER A 67 22.59 37.64 14.35
CA SER A 67 22.26 38.10 15.71
C SER A 67 21.26 37.16 16.41
N ASN A 68 21.19 37.19 17.74
CA ASN A 68 20.17 36.42 18.48
C ASN A 68 18.73 36.74 18.03
N SER A 69 18.45 37.99 17.69
CA SER A 69 17.14 38.40 17.16
C SER A 69 16.81 37.78 15.80
N ALA A 70 17.80 37.43 14.98
CA ALA A 70 17.57 36.73 13.72
C ALA A 70 17.14 35.27 13.96
N TYR A 71 17.70 34.61 14.97
CA TYR A 71 17.25 33.27 15.37
C TYR A 71 15.85 33.27 16.00
N GLU A 72 15.52 34.31 16.77
CA GLU A 72 14.16 34.50 17.29
C GLU A 72 13.15 34.74 16.14
N MET A 73 13.53 35.56 15.16
CA MET A 73 12.71 35.81 13.97
C MET A 73 12.52 34.55 13.11
N LEU A 74 13.54 33.68 13.02
CA LEU A 74 13.42 32.40 12.30
C LEU A 74 12.30 31.52 12.89
N GLU A 75 12.12 31.51 14.22
CA GLU A 75 11.05 30.74 14.86
C GLU A 75 9.64 31.21 14.48
N ASP A 76 9.45 32.48 14.08
CA ASP A 76 8.17 32.97 13.58
C ASP A 76 7.75 32.29 12.26
N PHE A 77 8.72 31.76 11.51
CA PHE A 77 8.51 31.05 10.25
C PHE A 77 8.45 29.53 10.41
N ARG A 78 8.47 29.01 11.64
CA ARG A 78 8.47 27.58 11.90
C ARG A 78 7.12 26.95 11.56
N ILE A 79 7.15 25.95 10.69
CA ILE A 79 5.96 25.18 10.29
C ILE A 79 5.93 23.77 10.90
N GLY A 80 7.06 23.30 11.44
CA GLY A 80 7.12 21.98 12.07
C GLY A 80 8.50 21.58 12.56
N SER A 81 8.72 20.27 12.61
CA SER A 81 10.00 19.65 12.98
C SER A 81 10.33 18.48 12.05
N LEU A 82 11.62 18.20 11.90
CA LEU A 82 12.10 16.98 11.26
C LEU A 82 11.81 15.77 12.17
N GLY A 83 11.28 14.71 11.59
CA GLY A 83 11.09 13.44 12.28
C GLY A 83 12.31 12.53 12.19
N ALA A 84 12.24 11.38 12.85
CA ALA A 84 13.34 10.42 12.86
C ALA A 84 13.70 9.90 11.47
N ASN A 85 15.01 9.78 11.22
CA ASN A 85 15.55 9.44 9.91
C ASN A 85 16.00 7.98 9.74
N GLU A 86 16.01 7.19 10.81
CA GLU A 86 16.55 5.83 10.78
C GLU A 86 15.57 4.80 10.18
N SER A 87 16.09 3.93 9.30
CA SER A 87 15.43 2.70 8.87
C SER A 87 15.69 1.59 9.90
N ILE A 88 14.69 0.76 10.19
CA ILE A 88 14.86 -0.43 11.05
C ILE A 88 15.61 -1.52 10.29
N VAL A 89 15.47 -1.54 8.96
CA VAL A 89 16.17 -2.50 8.11
C VAL A 89 17.46 -1.90 7.57
N THR A 90 18.55 -2.63 7.73
CA THR A 90 19.88 -2.24 7.27
C THR A 90 20.04 -2.45 5.77
N ASP A 91 20.89 -1.65 5.12
CA ASP A 91 21.13 -1.72 3.67
C ASP A 91 21.72 -3.07 3.23
N ASP A 92 22.38 -3.79 4.15
CA ASP A 92 22.95 -5.12 3.94
C ASP A 92 21.97 -6.27 4.22
N TRP A 93 20.69 -5.97 4.51
CA TRP A 93 19.70 -7.00 4.77
C TRP A 93 19.56 -7.95 3.57
N VAL A 94 19.61 -9.24 3.88
CA VAL A 94 19.47 -10.32 2.90
C VAL A 94 18.17 -11.05 3.16
N ALA A 95 17.37 -11.19 2.11
CA ALA A 95 16.14 -11.97 2.16
C ALA A 95 16.43 -13.42 2.57
N ASP A 96 16.02 -13.80 3.78
CA ASP A 96 16.04 -15.17 4.26
C ASP A 96 14.64 -15.77 4.25
N GLU A 97 14.52 -17.02 3.80
CA GLU A 97 13.24 -17.73 3.74
C GLU A 97 12.71 -18.10 5.14
N ASN A 98 13.59 -18.13 6.13
CA ASN A 98 13.27 -18.38 7.54
C ASN A 98 13.26 -17.10 8.37
N PHE A 99 13.28 -15.94 7.72
CA PHE A 99 13.25 -14.64 8.39
C PHE A 99 12.03 -14.50 9.30
N HIS A 100 12.29 -14.10 10.54
CA HIS A 100 11.28 -13.68 11.52
C HIS A 100 11.81 -12.40 12.18
N PRO A 101 11.06 -11.29 12.14
CA PRO A 101 11.49 -10.06 12.78
C PRO A 101 11.38 -10.16 14.31
N ASP A 102 12.26 -9.46 15.01
CA ASP A 102 12.16 -9.27 16.46
C ASP A 102 10.95 -8.40 16.82
N GLU A 103 10.39 -8.61 18.01
CA GLU A 103 9.27 -7.80 18.51
C GLU A 103 9.69 -6.34 18.74
N THR A 104 8.88 -5.41 18.24
CA THR A 104 9.12 -3.98 18.40
C THR A 104 8.83 -3.52 19.82
N ASN A 105 9.79 -2.85 20.45
CA ASN A 105 9.55 -2.15 21.71
C ASN A 105 8.67 -0.91 21.46
N VAL A 106 7.38 -1.02 21.75
CA VAL A 106 6.36 0.00 21.47
C VAL A 106 6.70 1.38 22.05
N ALA A 107 7.16 1.45 23.30
CA ALA A 107 7.45 2.72 23.95
C ALA A 107 8.67 3.41 23.32
N SER A 108 9.72 2.64 23.04
CA SER A 108 10.92 3.15 22.39
C SER A 108 10.65 3.59 20.95
N ASP A 109 9.91 2.78 20.17
CA ASP A 109 9.55 3.11 18.79
C ASP A 109 8.75 4.42 18.71
N PHE A 110 7.72 4.60 19.55
CA PHE A 110 6.94 5.83 19.54
C PHE A 110 7.76 7.04 20.03
N THR A 111 8.59 6.87 21.06
CA THR A 111 9.45 7.97 21.57
C THR A 111 10.44 8.44 20.51
N LYS A 112 11.01 7.50 19.76
CA LYS A 112 12.01 7.77 18.72
C LYS A 112 11.36 8.32 17.46
N ASN A 113 10.32 7.66 16.96
CA ASN A 113 9.77 7.92 15.63
C ASN A 113 8.53 8.82 15.65
N GLN A 114 7.84 9.02 16.78
CA GLN A 114 6.65 9.90 16.85
C GLN A 114 5.60 9.66 15.73
N PHE A 115 5.54 8.42 15.23
CA PHE A 115 4.63 8.00 14.17
C PHE A 115 3.36 7.42 14.80
N LEU A 116 3.26 6.10 14.94
CA LEU A 116 2.10 5.45 15.55
C LEU A 116 2.41 4.88 16.93
N ASP A 117 1.57 5.20 17.91
CA ASP A 117 1.60 4.52 19.21
C ASP A 117 0.88 3.18 19.09
N LEU A 118 1.69 2.12 18.93
CA LEU A 118 1.23 0.74 18.76
C LEU A 118 0.47 0.18 19.98
N SER A 119 0.47 0.88 21.12
CA SER A 119 -0.34 0.50 22.30
C SER A 119 -1.80 0.96 22.18
N LYS A 120 -2.13 1.79 21.19
CA LYS A 120 -3.44 2.41 20.99
C LYS A 120 -4.03 2.05 19.62
N PRO A 121 -5.36 2.22 19.43
CA PRO A 121 -5.98 2.06 18.11
C PRO A 121 -5.37 2.98 17.06
N LEU A 122 -4.98 2.42 15.91
CA LEU A 122 -4.16 3.13 14.92
C LEU A 122 -4.95 4.05 13.98
N LEU A 123 -6.20 3.73 13.63
CA LEU A 123 -6.87 4.41 12.51
C LEU A 123 -7.10 5.89 12.77
N LEU A 124 -7.56 6.23 13.98
CA LEU A 124 -7.75 7.64 14.36
C LEU A 124 -6.42 8.39 14.48
N GLN A 125 -5.33 7.72 14.84
CA GLN A 125 -4.00 8.33 14.86
C GLN A 125 -3.57 8.76 13.45
N VAL A 126 -3.80 7.91 12.44
CA VAL A 126 -3.55 8.25 11.02
C VAL A 126 -4.50 9.36 10.54
N TRP A 127 -5.78 9.30 10.91
CA TRP A 127 -6.78 10.27 10.48
C TRP A 127 -6.51 11.70 10.98
N SER A 128 -6.00 11.84 12.21
CA SER A 128 -5.64 13.13 12.81
C SER A 128 -4.13 13.36 12.87
N ALA A 129 -3.37 12.65 12.03
CA ALA A 129 -1.93 12.70 12.04
C ALA A 129 -1.39 14.12 11.76
N PRO A 130 -0.37 14.57 12.50
CA PRO A 130 0.34 15.81 12.20
C PRO A 130 1.58 15.53 11.33
N TRP A 131 1.50 14.70 10.30
CA TRP A 131 2.65 14.35 9.45
C TRP A 131 2.57 15.01 8.08
N GLY A 132 3.72 15.32 7.48
CA GLY A 132 3.87 15.48 6.04
C GLY A 132 3.76 14.13 5.33
N LYS A 133 3.35 14.16 4.05
CA LYS A 133 3.26 12.98 3.21
C LYS A 133 4.57 12.19 3.14
N GLU A 134 5.72 12.84 2.94
CA GLU A 134 6.98 12.11 2.79
C GLU A 134 7.37 11.45 4.12
N TYR A 135 7.12 12.12 5.24
CA TYR A 135 7.29 11.52 6.56
C TYR A 135 6.42 10.27 6.76
N TYR A 136 5.14 10.36 6.39
CA TYR A 136 4.23 9.22 6.43
C TYR A 136 4.74 8.06 5.57
N LEU A 137 5.09 8.30 4.30
CA LEU A 137 5.55 7.27 3.37
C LEU A 137 6.83 6.61 3.85
N LYS A 138 7.77 7.38 4.42
CA LYS A 138 8.98 6.85 5.03
C LYS A 138 8.68 5.92 6.21
N GLN A 139 7.74 6.30 7.08
CA GLN A 139 7.46 5.53 8.29
C GLN A 139 6.54 4.32 8.05
N VAL A 140 5.54 4.45 7.18
CA VAL A 140 4.59 3.36 6.89
C VAL A 140 5.27 2.19 6.17
N HIS A 141 6.30 2.47 5.36
CA HIS A 141 7.09 1.44 4.67
C HIS A 141 8.30 0.94 5.48
N ASN A 142 8.49 1.41 6.71
CA ASN A 142 9.50 0.90 7.63
C ASN A 142 8.84 -0.11 8.59
N PRO A 143 9.05 -1.43 8.42
CA PRO A 143 8.21 -2.42 9.08
C PRO A 143 8.41 -2.50 10.61
N ARG A 144 7.29 -2.69 11.33
CA ARG A 144 7.25 -3.03 12.76
C ARG A 144 6.69 -4.43 12.96
N HIS A 145 6.90 -4.98 14.15
CA HIS A 145 6.36 -6.28 14.52
C HIS A 145 5.79 -6.27 15.93
N LEU A 146 4.56 -6.78 16.05
CA LEU A 146 3.91 -7.05 17.33
C LEU A 146 3.59 -8.54 17.41
N LYS A 147 3.63 -9.07 18.63
CA LYS A 147 3.21 -10.44 18.91
C LYS A 147 1.74 -10.69 18.59
N ASP A 148 0.89 -9.72 18.93
CA ASP A 148 -0.55 -9.75 18.70
C ASP A 148 -0.96 -8.71 17.64
N SER A 149 -2.06 -8.97 16.94
CA SER A 149 -2.56 -8.07 15.89
C SER A 149 -2.94 -6.69 16.46
N ALA A 150 -2.41 -5.64 15.84
CA ALA A 150 -2.64 -4.27 16.27
C ALA A 150 -4.12 -3.89 16.12
N ARG A 151 -4.64 -3.03 17.00
CA ARG A 151 -6.02 -2.53 16.88
C ARG A 151 -6.07 -1.35 15.92
N LEU A 152 -7.04 -1.31 15.01
CA LEU A 152 -7.34 -0.11 14.22
C LEU A 152 -8.40 0.76 14.92
N PHE A 153 -9.36 0.14 15.59
CA PHE A 153 -10.47 0.79 16.28
C PHE A 153 -10.44 0.55 17.81
N GLY A 154 -10.96 1.54 18.54
CA GLY A 154 -11.20 1.41 19.97
C GLY A 154 -12.28 0.36 20.28
N PRO A 155 -13.50 0.49 19.74
CA PRO A 155 -14.58 -0.48 19.99
C PRO A 155 -14.32 -1.86 19.35
N ASP A 156 -14.54 -2.94 20.10
CA ASP A 156 -14.31 -4.32 19.65
C ASP A 156 -15.14 -4.74 18.44
N PHE A 157 -16.39 -4.27 18.35
CA PHE A 157 -17.28 -4.65 17.24
C PHE A 157 -16.80 -4.13 15.87
N LEU A 158 -16.01 -3.04 15.86
CA LEU A 158 -15.43 -2.51 14.63
C LEU A 158 -14.19 -3.30 14.18
N GLU A 159 -13.46 -3.92 15.12
CA GLU A 159 -12.29 -4.73 14.80
C GLU A 159 -12.63 -5.94 13.91
N MET A 160 -13.84 -6.47 14.02
CA MET A 160 -14.33 -7.58 13.19
C MET A 160 -14.24 -7.28 11.69
N PHE A 161 -14.38 -6.02 11.27
CA PHE A 161 -14.27 -5.61 9.87
C PHE A 161 -12.83 -5.41 9.39
N THR A 162 -11.87 -5.44 10.30
CA THR A 162 -10.46 -5.18 9.99
C THR A 162 -9.59 -6.43 10.09
N ARG A 163 -10.08 -7.49 10.73
CA ARG A 163 -9.33 -8.72 10.98
C ARG A 163 -9.81 -9.81 10.04
N THR A 164 -9.05 -10.06 8.99
CA THR A 164 -9.41 -11.04 7.96
C THR A 164 -8.48 -12.24 8.03
N GLN A 165 -9.02 -13.40 8.41
CA GLN A 165 -8.29 -14.65 8.37
C GLN A 165 -8.05 -15.09 6.92
N TRP A 166 -6.91 -15.73 6.64
CA TRP A 166 -6.54 -16.15 5.29
C TRP A 166 -7.62 -16.99 4.58
N TYR A 167 -8.33 -17.86 5.31
CA TYR A 167 -9.35 -18.75 4.75
C TYR A 167 -10.68 -18.04 4.43
N VAL A 168 -10.87 -16.78 4.86
CA VAL A 168 -12.06 -16.00 4.53
C VAL A 168 -12.13 -15.73 3.03
N VAL A 169 -10.99 -15.47 2.39
CA VAL A 169 -10.92 -15.23 0.95
C VAL A 169 -11.48 -16.42 0.16
N PRO A 170 -10.95 -17.66 0.27
CA PRO A 170 -11.51 -18.79 -0.45
C PRO A 170 -12.96 -19.10 0.00
N LEU A 171 -13.29 -18.96 1.28
CA LEU A 171 -14.65 -19.25 1.78
C LEU A 171 -15.72 -18.35 1.11
N VAL A 172 -15.43 -17.06 0.94
CA VAL A 172 -16.36 -16.10 0.33
C VAL A 172 -16.33 -16.21 -1.19
N TRP A 173 -15.14 -16.22 -1.79
CA TRP A 173 -15.00 -16.01 -3.23
C TRP A 173 -15.06 -17.30 -4.04
N VAL A 174 -14.69 -18.48 -3.52
CA VAL A 174 -14.83 -19.75 -4.28
C VAL A 174 -16.29 -20.01 -4.68
N PRO A 175 -17.29 -19.93 -3.78
CA PRO A 175 -18.69 -20.13 -4.18
C PRO A 175 -19.16 -19.15 -5.25
N ILE A 176 -18.78 -17.88 -5.15
CA ILE A 176 -19.13 -16.82 -6.12
C ILE A 176 -18.50 -17.14 -7.48
N THR A 177 -17.22 -17.45 -7.50
CA THR A 177 -16.46 -17.81 -8.71
C THR A 177 -17.05 -19.04 -9.39
N MET A 178 -17.35 -20.09 -8.62
CA MET A 178 -17.97 -21.31 -9.13
C MET A 178 -19.36 -21.03 -9.71
N PHE A 179 -20.16 -20.20 -9.04
CA PHE A 179 -21.46 -19.79 -9.54
C PHE A 179 -21.37 -18.99 -10.85
N LEU A 180 -20.46 -18.01 -10.94
CA LEU A 180 -20.26 -17.23 -12.16
C LEU A 180 -19.75 -18.09 -13.31
N GLY A 181 -18.86 -19.04 -13.05
CA GLY A 181 -18.39 -20.01 -14.04
C GLY A 181 -19.52 -20.92 -14.54
N TYR A 182 -20.36 -21.42 -13.62
CA TYR A 182 -21.54 -22.20 -13.97
C TYR A 182 -22.57 -21.39 -14.78
N LEU A 183 -22.82 -20.14 -14.36
CA LEU A 183 -23.71 -19.22 -15.07
C LEU A 183 -23.19 -18.93 -16.49
N SER A 184 -21.88 -18.77 -16.67
CA SER A 184 -21.25 -18.62 -17.98
C SER A 184 -21.52 -19.84 -18.88
N LEU A 185 -21.33 -21.05 -18.37
CA LEU A 185 -21.61 -22.30 -19.11
C LEU A 185 -23.09 -22.42 -19.52
N LEU A 186 -24.01 -22.08 -18.63
CA LEU A 186 -25.44 -22.03 -18.94
C LEU A 186 -25.74 -20.99 -20.02
N GLN A 187 -25.15 -19.81 -19.94
CA GLN A 187 -25.35 -18.71 -20.90
C GLN A 187 -24.74 -18.97 -22.27
N PHE A 188 -23.68 -19.78 -22.36
CA PHE A 188 -23.20 -20.27 -23.65
C PHE A 188 -24.13 -21.31 -24.29
N SER A 189 -24.97 -21.96 -23.48
CA SER A 189 -25.99 -22.91 -23.93
C SER A 189 -27.30 -22.21 -24.29
N ASP A 190 -27.72 -21.25 -23.46
CA ASP A 190 -28.84 -20.32 -23.73
C ASP A 190 -28.53 -18.93 -23.15
N SER A 191 -28.29 -17.96 -24.04
CA SER A 191 -27.88 -16.59 -23.67
C SER A 191 -28.95 -15.78 -22.94
N ARG A 192 -30.20 -16.26 -22.90
CA ARG A 192 -31.32 -15.60 -22.22
C ARG A 192 -31.29 -15.80 -20.71
N ILE A 193 -30.55 -16.80 -20.22
CA ILE A 193 -30.46 -17.13 -18.80
C ILE A 193 -29.79 -16.00 -18.02
N LEU A 194 -30.44 -15.58 -16.95
CA LEU A 194 -29.95 -14.58 -16.01
C LEU A 194 -29.66 -15.23 -14.66
N ALA A 195 -28.78 -14.59 -13.86
CA ALA A 195 -28.46 -15.07 -12.51
C ALA A 195 -29.72 -15.25 -11.65
N LYS A 196 -30.70 -14.35 -11.77
CA LYS A 196 -31.98 -14.43 -11.06
C LYS A 196 -32.81 -15.67 -11.40
N ASP A 197 -32.62 -16.26 -12.59
CA ASP A 197 -33.35 -17.45 -13.02
C ASP A 197 -32.77 -18.71 -12.35
N VAL A 198 -31.46 -18.70 -12.09
CA VAL A 198 -30.74 -19.78 -11.39
C VAL A 198 -30.93 -19.69 -9.88
N LEU A 199 -31.00 -18.48 -9.32
CA LEU A 199 -31.10 -18.22 -7.89
C LEU A 199 -32.54 -18.20 -7.34
N GLN A 200 -33.54 -18.60 -8.13
CA GLN A 200 -34.92 -18.68 -7.63
C GLN A 200 -35.06 -19.78 -6.58
N TRP A 201 -35.88 -19.51 -5.55
CA TRP A 201 -36.24 -20.51 -4.55
C TRP A 201 -37.70 -20.95 -4.74
N PRO A 202 -37.99 -22.26 -4.87
CA PRO A 202 -37.05 -23.38 -4.89
C PRO A 202 -36.22 -23.43 -6.19
N VAL A 203 -34.98 -23.93 -6.12
CA VAL A 203 -34.09 -23.98 -7.29
C VAL A 203 -34.69 -24.90 -8.37
N GLN A 204 -34.98 -24.35 -9.54
CA GLN A 204 -35.65 -25.06 -10.63
C GLN A 204 -34.64 -25.71 -11.60
N LEU A 205 -33.79 -26.62 -11.08
CA LEU A 205 -32.70 -27.26 -11.84
C LEU A 205 -33.15 -27.91 -13.15
N HIS A 206 -34.38 -28.44 -13.20
CA HIS A 206 -34.95 -29.12 -14.37
C HIS A 206 -35.24 -28.19 -15.56
N LEU A 207 -35.27 -26.87 -15.35
CA LEU A 207 -35.47 -25.88 -16.41
C LEU A 207 -34.15 -25.36 -16.99
N LEU A 208 -33.01 -25.75 -16.41
CA LEU A 208 -31.71 -25.34 -16.90
C LEU A 208 -31.30 -26.20 -18.10
N PRO A 209 -30.75 -25.61 -19.18
CA PRO A 209 -30.35 -26.34 -20.36
C PRO A 209 -29.20 -27.30 -20.04
N ASN A 210 -29.15 -28.40 -20.78
CA ASN A 210 -27.98 -29.29 -20.76
C ASN A 210 -26.74 -28.53 -21.27
N ILE A 211 -25.65 -28.59 -20.50
CA ILE A 211 -24.39 -27.96 -20.88
C ILE A 211 -23.66 -28.88 -21.87
N GLY A 212 -23.64 -28.48 -23.14
CA GLY A 212 -22.97 -29.23 -24.20
C GLY A 212 -21.45 -28.96 -24.29
N PRO A 213 -20.68 -29.79 -25.02
CA PRO A 213 -19.24 -29.59 -25.22
C PRO A 213 -18.88 -28.23 -25.84
N SER A 214 -19.76 -27.67 -26.67
CA SER A 214 -19.57 -26.35 -27.27
C SER A 214 -19.58 -25.20 -26.26
N ALA A 215 -20.30 -25.35 -25.13
CA ALA A 215 -20.29 -24.37 -24.05
C ALA A 215 -18.94 -24.37 -23.33
N PHE A 216 -18.40 -25.56 -23.01
CA PHE A 216 -17.06 -25.70 -22.43
C PHE A 216 -15.98 -25.14 -23.36
N ALA A 217 -16.06 -25.40 -24.66
CA ALA A 217 -15.10 -24.89 -25.64
C ALA A 217 -15.04 -23.36 -25.70
N LYS A 218 -16.13 -22.66 -25.34
CA LYS A 218 -16.17 -21.18 -25.26
C LYS A 218 -15.84 -20.65 -23.87
N PHE A 219 -16.25 -21.39 -22.83
CA PHE A 219 -15.98 -21.06 -21.44
C PHE A 219 -14.49 -21.11 -21.12
N VAL A 220 -13.79 -22.20 -21.49
CA VAL A 220 -12.38 -22.40 -21.13
C VAL A 220 -11.49 -21.25 -21.61
N PRO A 221 -11.55 -20.79 -22.88
CA PRO A 221 -10.80 -19.62 -23.31
C PRO A 221 -11.17 -18.34 -22.55
N SER A 222 -12.46 -18.11 -22.30
CA SER A 222 -12.94 -16.94 -21.54
C SER A 222 -12.36 -16.93 -20.13
N TYR A 223 -12.37 -18.09 -19.47
CA TYR A 223 -11.80 -18.30 -18.15
C TYR A 223 -10.27 -18.07 -18.13
N LEU A 224 -9.54 -18.63 -19.10
CA LEU A 224 -8.08 -18.43 -19.19
C LEU A 224 -7.70 -16.97 -19.47
N VAL A 225 -8.49 -16.25 -20.28
CA VAL A 225 -8.33 -14.80 -20.46
C VAL A 225 -8.52 -14.08 -19.14
N GLY A 226 -9.50 -14.46 -18.33
CA GLY A 226 -9.68 -13.97 -16.96
C GLY A 226 -8.47 -14.15 -16.08
N CYS A 227 -7.91 -15.37 -16.05
CA CYS A 227 -6.67 -15.66 -15.31
C CYS A 227 -5.51 -14.75 -15.76
N LEU A 228 -5.33 -14.56 -17.06
CA LEU A 228 -4.28 -13.67 -17.60
C LEU A 228 -4.52 -12.21 -17.21
N ILE A 229 -5.76 -11.71 -17.35
CA ILE A 229 -6.14 -10.35 -16.96
C ILE A 229 -5.82 -10.12 -15.48
N TRP A 230 -6.08 -11.10 -14.61
CA TRP A 230 -5.75 -10.95 -13.20
C TRP A 230 -4.25 -10.72 -12.98
N THR A 231 -3.36 -11.44 -13.66
CA THR A 231 -1.91 -11.22 -13.46
C THR A 231 -1.48 -9.77 -13.77
N LEU A 232 -2.13 -9.14 -14.75
CA LEU A 232 -1.95 -7.72 -15.05
C LEU A 232 -2.56 -6.85 -13.95
N LEU A 233 -3.80 -7.13 -13.53
CA LEU A 233 -4.48 -6.38 -12.47
C LEU A 233 -3.68 -6.43 -11.17
N GLU A 234 -3.15 -7.59 -10.78
CA GLU A 234 -2.25 -7.75 -9.64
C GLU A 234 -1.09 -6.74 -9.73
N TYR A 235 -0.35 -6.75 -10.84
CA TYR A 235 0.78 -5.87 -11.04
C TYR A 235 0.39 -4.39 -11.00
N PHE A 236 -0.65 -4.00 -11.75
CA PHE A 236 -1.06 -2.60 -11.86
C PHE A 236 -1.69 -2.07 -10.57
N LEU A 237 -2.51 -2.85 -9.88
CA LEU A 237 -3.08 -2.46 -8.59
C LEU A 237 -1.98 -2.35 -7.53
N HIS A 238 -1.05 -3.30 -7.49
CA HIS A 238 0.05 -3.25 -6.53
C HIS A 238 0.94 -2.02 -6.77
N ARG A 239 1.33 -1.77 -8.02
CA ARG A 239 2.23 -0.66 -8.36
C ARG A 239 1.59 0.72 -8.32
N PHE A 240 0.36 0.89 -8.81
CA PHE A 240 -0.21 2.22 -9.06
C PHE A 240 -1.39 2.58 -8.16
N LEU A 241 -1.90 1.64 -7.36
CA LEU A 241 -2.96 1.91 -6.38
C LEU A 241 -2.48 1.68 -4.96
N PHE A 242 -1.83 0.54 -4.70
CA PHE A 242 -1.32 0.18 -3.38
C PHE A 242 -0.05 0.97 -3.05
N HIS A 243 0.85 1.16 -4.01
CA HIS A 243 1.99 2.07 -3.96
C HIS A 243 1.71 3.39 -4.70
N LEU A 244 0.59 4.06 -4.36
CA LEU A 244 0.29 5.37 -4.94
C LEU A 244 1.36 6.42 -4.57
N ASP A 245 1.95 6.27 -3.38
CA ASP A 245 3.16 6.91 -2.86
C ASP A 245 3.36 8.37 -3.32
N ASP A 246 4.22 8.59 -4.31
CA ASP A 246 4.55 9.94 -4.80
C ASP A 246 3.34 10.75 -5.26
N HIS A 247 2.32 10.08 -5.82
CA HIS A 247 1.09 10.67 -6.31
C HIS A 247 0.01 10.87 -5.23
N LEU A 248 0.26 10.41 -4.00
CA LEU A 248 -0.64 10.62 -2.89
C LEU A 248 -0.73 12.12 -2.56
N PRO A 249 -1.93 12.71 -2.38
CA PRO A 249 -2.04 14.08 -1.93
C PRO A 249 -1.67 14.18 -0.44
N ASP A 250 -1.06 15.30 -0.05
CA ASP A 250 -0.67 15.58 1.33
C ASP A 250 -1.89 15.95 2.20
N ALA A 251 -2.77 14.97 2.43
CA ALA A 251 -4.00 15.12 3.18
C ALA A 251 -4.33 13.85 3.98
N ASN A 252 -4.73 14.01 5.25
CA ASN A 252 -4.91 12.87 6.16
C ASN A 252 -5.92 11.82 5.67
N TRP A 253 -6.98 12.22 4.97
CA TRP A 253 -7.95 11.26 4.42
C TRP A 253 -7.30 10.35 3.35
N ALA A 254 -6.34 10.88 2.58
CA ALA A 254 -5.62 10.12 1.57
C ALA A 254 -4.57 9.20 2.21
N LEU A 255 -3.82 9.71 3.19
CA LEU A 255 -2.90 8.89 4.00
C LEU A 255 -3.64 7.73 4.68
N THR A 256 -4.85 7.99 5.20
CA THR A 256 -5.69 6.97 5.82
C THR A 256 -6.17 5.93 4.80
N LEU A 257 -6.58 6.36 3.60
CA LEU A 257 -6.98 5.44 2.53
C LEU A 257 -5.81 4.56 2.08
N HIS A 258 -4.63 5.15 1.87
CA HIS A 258 -3.40 4.41 1.56
C HIS A 258 -3.06 3.38 2.66
N PHE A 259 -3.14 3.80 3.92
CA PHE A 259 -2.90 2.93 5.08
C PHE A 259 -3.85 1.72 5.09
N LEU A 260 -5.13 1.91 4.78
CA LEU A 260 -6.12 0.82 4.74
C LEU A 260 -5.99 -0.09 3.51
N LEU A 261 -5.51 0.44 2.38
CA LEU A 261 -5.35 -0.34 1.14
C LEU A 261 -4.13 -1.26 1.20
N HIS A 262 -2.97 -0.73 1.64
CA HIS A 262 -1.74 -1.50 1.65
C HIS A 262 -0.72 -1.05 2.71
N GLY A 263 -0.75 0.20 3.15
CA GLY A 263 0.23 0.72 4.11
C GLY A 263 0.26 -0.05 5.44
N VAL A 264 -0.88 -0.51 5.97
CA VAL A 264 -0.91 -1.34 7.20
C VAL A 264 -0.18 -2.66 7.02
N HIS A 265 -0.20 -3.21 5.80
CA HIS A 265 0.52 -4.44 5.48
C HIS A 265 2.04 -4.21 5.46
N HIS A 266 2.54 -3.15 4.83
CA HIS A 266 3.97 -2.80 4.90
C HIS A 266 4.43 -2.43 6.31
N TYR A 267 3.56 -1.76 7.08
CA TYR A 267 3.89 -1.34 8.43
C TYR A 267 3.89 -2.52 9.42
N LEU A 268 3.03 -3.53 9.23
CA LEU A 268 2.93 -4.72 10.08
C LEU A 268 2.84 -6.01 9.22
N PRO A 269 3.91 -6.37 8.48
CA PRO A 269 3.85 -7.42 7.44
C PRO A 269 3.59 -8.82 7.98
N MET A 270 3.97 -9.07 9.24
CA MET A 270 3.78 -10.35 9.94
C MET A 270 2.47 -10.42 10.73
N ASP A 271 1.58 -9.43 10.61
CA ASP A 271 0.23 -9.51 11.18
C ASP A 271 -0.67 -10.39 10.29
N ARG A 272 -0.93 -11.61 10.77
CA ARG A 272 -1.74 -12.62 10.08
C ARG A 272 -3.17 -12.19 9.76
N LEU A 273 -3.70 -11.15 10.42
CA LEU A 273 -5.08 -10.69 10.25
C LEU A 273 -5.21 -9.47 9.34
N ARG A 274 -4.09 -8.89 8.89
CA ARG A 274 -4.01 -7.61 8.18
C ARG A 274 -3.25 -7.69 6.86
N LEU A 275 -3.22 -8.88 6.28
CA LEU A 275 -2.55 -9.16 5.01
C LEU A 275 -3.53 -9.35 3.87
N VAL A 276 -4.44 -10.32 4.01
CA VAL A 276 -5.39 -10.64 2.94
C VAL A 276 -6.46 -9.56 2.81
N MET A 277 -6.93 -9.32 1.58
CA MET A 277 -7.87 -8.25 1.31
C MET A 277 -9.22 -8.52 2.01
N PRO A 278 -9.72 -7.63 2.89
CA PRO A 278 -11.05 -7.80 3.48
C PRO A 278 -12.13 -7.86 2.38
N PRO A 279 -13.13 -8.76 2.46
CA PRO A 279 -14.11 -8.94 1.39
C PRO A 279 -14.86 -7.67 0.98
N LEU A 280 -15.15 -6.78 1.93
CA LEU A 280 -15.80 -5.50 1.63
C LEU A 280 -14.91 -4.60 0.77
N LEU A 281 -13.60 -4.56 1.06
CA LEU A 281 -12.65 -3.76 0.30
C LEU A 281 -12.44 -4.35 -1.09
N PHE A 282 -12.29 -5.67 -1.19
CA PHE A 282 -12.21 -6.34 -2.49
C PHE A 282 -13.47 -6.10 -3.33
N PHE A 283 -14.68 -6.20 -2.75
CA PHE A 283 -15.94 -5.91 -3.44
C PHE A 283 -15.97 -4.50 -4.06
N VAL A 284 -15.47 -3.50 -3.33
CA VAL A 284 -15.37 -2.11 -3.84
C VAL A 284 -14.38 -2.04 -5.01
N LEU A 285 -13.21 -2.68 -4.87
CA LEU A 285 -12.15 -2.66 -5.87
C LEU A 285 -12.51 -3.44 -7.15
N GLU A 286 -13.16 -4.59 -7.04
CA GLU A 286 -13.54 -5.43 -8.19
C GLU A 286 -14.71 -4.85 -9.00
N THR A 287 -15.66 -4.17 -8.33
CA THR A 287 -16.89 -3.66 -8.93
C THR A 287 -16.68 -2.89 -10.26
N PRO A 288 -15.74 -1.93 -10.38
CA PRO A 288 -15.50 -1.26 -11.66
C PRO A 288 -15.04 -2.22 -12.76
N PHE A 289 -14.21 -3.21 -12.45
CA PHE A 289 -13.69 -4.18 -13.42
C PHE A 289 -14.76 -5.16 -13.89
N THR A 290 -15.59 -5.67 -12.98
CA THR A 290 -16.68 -6.59 -13.33
C THR A 290 -17.77 -5.89 -14.13
N LYS A 291 -18.12 -4.64 -13.79
CA LYS A 291 -19.00 -3.79 -14.60
C LYS A 291 -18.41 -3.56 -15.99
N LEU A 292 -17.11 -3.23 -16.07
CA LEU A 292 -16.44 -3.02 -17.34
C LEU A 292 -16.47 -4.29 -18.22
N ALA A 293 -16.22 -5.46 -17.65
CA ALA A 293 -16.32 -6.73 -18.37
C ALA A 293 -17.73 -6.94 -18.97
N HIS A 294 -18.79 -6.61 -18.23
CA HIS A 294 -20.17 -6.69 -18.73
C HIS A 294 -20.55 -5.62 -19.76
N VAL A 295 -19.81 -4.50 -19.82
CA VAL A 295 -19.95 -3.50 -20.89
C VAL A 295 -19.23 -3.96 -22.15
N LEU A 296 -18.04 -4.55 -22.01
CA LEU A 296 -17.18 -4.92 -23.14
C LEU A 296 -17.57 -6.25 -23.80
N PHE A 297 -18.10 -7.20 -23.02
CA PHE A 297 -18.32 -8.57 -23.48
C PHE A 297 -19.77 -9.03 -23.31
N PRO A 298 -20.26 -9.96 -24.16
CA PRO A 298 -21.51 -10.66 -23.91
C PRO A 298 -21.51 -11.33 -22.54
N LYS A 299 -22.67 -11.39 -21.88
CA LYS A 299 -22.83 -11.90 -20.50
C LYS A 299 -22.11 -13.22 -20.24
N ALA A 300 -22.22 -14.19 -21.15
CA ALA A 300 -21.56 -15.49 -21.03
C ALA A 300 -20.04 -15.37 -20.97
N VAL A 301 -19.45 -14.57 -21.87
CA VAL A 301 -18.00 -14.33 -21.93
C VAL A 301 -17.54 -13.53 -20.71
N ALA A 302 -18.25 -12.46 -20.36
CA ALA A 302 -17.94 -11.63 -19.19
C ALA A 302 -17.91 -12.48 -17.90
N ASN A 303 -18.95 -13.28 -17.64
CA ASN A 303 -18.99 -14.16 -16.47
C ASN A 303 -17.87 -15.21 -16.47
N GLY A 304 -17.48 -15.71 -17.64
CA GLY A 304 -16.35 -16.63 -17.77
C GLY A 304 -15.02 -15.96 -17.44
N ILE A 305 -14.79 -14.75 -17.95
CA ILE A 305 -13.61 -13.92 -17.65
C ILE A 305 -13.56 -13.58 -16.15
N ILE A 306 -14.67 -13.12 -15.57
CA ILE A 306 -14.74 -12.76 -14.15
C ILE A 306 -14.46 -14.00 -13.28
N ALA A 307 -15.02 -15.16 -13.63
CA ALA A 307 -14.73 -16.41 -12.91
C ALA A 307 -13.24 -16.77 -12.97
N GLY A 308 -12.60 -16.65 -14.14
CA GLY A 308 -11.15 -16.86 -14.28
C GLY A 308 -10.32 -15.89 -13.42
N ALA A 309 -10.66 -14.60 -13.50
CA ALA A 309 -9.97 -13.56 -12.75
C ALA A 309 -10.12 -13.76 -11.23
N PHE A 310 -11.31 -14.09 -10.75
CA PHE A 310 -11.56 -14.34 -9.32
C PHE A 310 -10.84 -15.61 -8.84
N THR A 311 -10.77 -16.69 -9.64
CA THR A 311 -9.97 -17.85 -9.25
C THR A 311 -8.51 -17.47 -9.04
N PHE A 312 -7.93 -16.68 -9.95
CA PHE A 312 -6.54 -16.29 -9.83
C PHE A 312 -6.33 -15.30 -8.67
N TYR A 313 -7.26 -14.38 -8.42
CA TYR A 313 -7.27 -13.55 -7.21
C TYR A 313 -7.19 -14.37 -5.92
N ILE A 314 -8.04 -15.40 -5.79
CA ILE A 314 -8.02 -16.28 -4.62
C ILE A 314 -6.64 -16.94 -4.48
N GLY A 315 -6.08 -17.42 -5.59
CA GLY A 315 -4.72 -17.98 -5.63
C GLY A 315 -3.65 -16.96 -5.21
N TYR A 316 -3.74 -15.73 -5.71
CA TYR A 316 -2.86 -14.61 -5.38
C TYR A 316 -2.88 -14.31 -3.89
N ASP A 317 -4.05 -14.11 -3.28
CA ASP A 317 -4.15 -13.66 -1.89
C ASP A 317 -3.72 -14.78 -0.92
N CYS A 318 -4.05 -16.04 -1.24
CA CYS A 318 -3.54 -17.19 -0.50
C CYS A 318 -2.02 -17.36 -0.66
N MET A 319 -1.47 -17.16 -1.86
CA MET A 319 -0.03 -17.20 -2.09
C MET A 319 0.67 -16.08 -1.32
N HIS A 320 0.16 -14.86 -1.39
CA HIS A 320 0.68 -13.70 -0.67
C HIS A 320 0.75 -13.98 0.84
N TYR A 321 -0.33 -14.50 1.42
CA TYR A 321 -0.35 -14.91 2.82
C TYR A 321 0.71 -15.97 3.14
N ALA A 322 0.84 -16.98 2.27
CA ALA A 322 1.77 -18.09 2.48
C ALA A 322 3.24 -17.67 2.35
N LEU A 323 3.55 -16.70 1.48
CA LEU A 323 4.90 -16.12 1.34
C LEU A 323 5.38 -15.49 2.65
N HIS A 324 4.51 -14.89 3.44
CA HIS A 324 4.87 -14.35 4.75
C HIS A 324 4.86 -15.40 5.86
N HIS A 325 3.84 -16.27 5.90
CA HIS A 325 3.52 -17.03 7.12
C HIS A 325 3.79 -18.53 7.08
N THR A 326 4.26 -19.07 5.95
CA THR A 326 4.40 -20.51 5.74
C THR A 326 5.82 -20.89 5.32
N ARG A 327 6.22 -22.12 5.66
CA ARG A 327 7.38 -22.78 5.04
C ARG A 327 6.94 -23.38 3.71
N LEU A 328 7.41 -22.77 2.63
CA LEU A 328 7.00 -23.12 1.28
C LEU A 328 7.93 -24.18 0.66
N PRO A 329 7.47 -24.93 -0.35
CA PRO A 329 8.33 -25.85 -1.09
C PRO A 329 9.44 -25.09 -1.82
N GLN A 330 10.56 -25.78 -2.10
CA GLN A 330 11.79 -25.18 -2.64
C GLN A 330 11.60 -24.30 -3.89
N TYR A 331 10.68 -24.66 -4.79
CA TYR A 331 10.41 -23.89 -6.00
C TYR A 331 9.74 -22.53 -5.74
N MET A 332 9.20 -22.31 -4.54
CA MET A 332 8.56 -21.06 -4.11
C MET A 332 9.46 -20.21 -3.19
N THR A 333 10.57 -20.77 -2.71
CA THR A 333 11.53 -20.06 -1.84
C THR A 333 12.03 -18.77 -2.50
N GLU A 334 12.28 -18.80 -3.82
CA GLU A 334 12.72 -17.62 -4.56
C GLU A 334 11.67 -16.50 -4.52
N MET A 335 10.39 -16.83 -4.78
CA MET A 335 9.31 -15.86 -4.69
C MET A 335 9.11 -15.35 -3.26
N LYS A 336 9.30 -16.21 -2.25
CA LYS A 336 9.27 -15.78 -0.84
C LYS A 336 10.34 -14.74 -0.55
N ARG A 337 11.59 -15.02 -0.93
CA ARG A 337 12.71 -14.07 -0.76
C ARG A 337 12.46 -12.77 -1.52
N TYR A 338 11.94 -12.88 -2.75
CA TYR A 338 11.62 -11.72 -3.59
C TYR A 338 10.58 -10.81 -2.96
N HIS A 339 9.46 -11.39 -2.49
CA HIS A 339 8.40 -10.62 -1.85
C HIS A 339 8.82 -10.06 -0.50
N LEU A 340 9.55 -10.82 0.32
CA LEU A 340 10.09 -10.27 1.58
C LEU A 340 11.09 -9.14 1.32
N ALA A 341 11.89 -9.20 0.25
CA ALA A 341 12.77 -8.09 -0.12
C ALA A 341 12.00 -6.85 -0.57
N HIS A 342 10.83 -7.00 -1.18
CA HIS A 342 9.96 -5.86 -1.46
C HIS A 342 9.52 -5.16 -0.15
N HIS A 343 9.19 -5.92 0.90
CA HIS A 343 8.83 -5.35 2.21
C HIS A 343 10.00 -4.75 2.99
N TYR A 344 11.13 -5.44 3.04
CA TYR A 344 12.22 -5.13 3.97
C TYR A 344 13.42 -4.45 3.30
N LYS A 345 13.53 -4.45 1.98
CA LYS A 345 14.70 -3.89 1.27
C LYS A 345 14.33 -2.73 0.34
N ASN A 346 13.37 -2.93 -0.57
CA ASN A 346 12.96 -1.88 -1.50
C ASN A 346 11.52 -2.10 -1.97
N PHE A 347 10.61 -1.28 -1.47
CA PHE A 347 9.18 -1.33 -1.80
C PHE A 347 8.85 -0.67 -3.16
N GLU A 348 9.79 0.05 -3.78
CA GLU A 348 9.64 0.68 -5.10
C GLU A 348 9.84 -0.31 -6.27
N LEU A 349 10.20 -1.57 -5.97
CA LEU A 349 10.43 -2.64 -6.93
C LEU A 349 9.75 -3.94 -6.46
N GLY A 350 9.58 -4.90 -7.35
CA GLY A 350 9.07 -6.22 -6.98
C GLY A 350 7.57 -6.28 -6.74
N PHE A 351 6.78 -5.66 -7.62
CA PHE A 351 5.32 -5.59 -7.49
C PHE A 351 4.63 -6.92 -7.86
N GLY A 352 5.32 -7.83 -8.56
CA GLY A 352 4.78 -9.16 -8.86
C GLY A 352 4.84 -10.09 -7.66
N VAL A 353 3.68 -10.52 -7.15
CA VAL A 353 3.58 -11.43 -6.00
C VAL A 353 3.47 -12.87 -6.46
N THR A 354 2.62 -13.16 -7.45
CA THR A 354 2.45 -14.52 -7.99
C THR A 354 3.56 -14.91 -8.95
N SER A 355 4.13 -13.93 -9.66
CA SER A 355 5.26 -14.12 -10.56
C SER A 355 6.01 -12.81 -10.83
N LYS A 356 7.25 -12.91 -11.30
CA LYS A 356 8.08 -11.76 -11.70
C LYS A 356 7.86 -11.29 -13.14
N ILE A 357 6.93 -11.92 -13.87
CA ILE A 357 6.79 -11.71 -15.33
C ILE A 357 6.59 -10.23 -15.65
N TRP A 358 5.67 -9.56 -14.94
CA TRP A 358 5.38 -8.16 -15.19
C TRP A 358 6.47 -7.22 -14.67
N ASP A 359 7.18 -7.58 -13.60
CA ASP A 359 8.36 -6.83 -13.18
C ASP A 359 9.47 -6.84 -14.25
N VAL A 360 9.67 -7.98 -14.92
CA VAL A 360 10.62 -8.07 -16.04
C VAL A 360 10.15 -7.23 -17.22
N VAL A 361 8.87 -7.33 -17.58
CA VAL A 361 8.29 -6.60 -18.73
C VAL A 361 8.36 -5.08 -18.53
N PHE A 362 8.10 -4.60 -17.32
CA PHE A 362 8.02 -3.16 -17.02
C PHE A 362 9.25 -2.60 -16.30
N GLY A 363 10.32 -3.40 -16.18
CA GLY A 363 11.61 -2.95 -15.64
C GLY A 363 11.61 -2.64 -14.14
N THR A 364 10.78 -3.33 -13.34
CA THR A 364 10.68 -3.16 -11.88
C THR A 364 11.18 -4.37 -11.11
N ILE A 365 12.10 -5.14 -11.69
CA ILE A 365 12.67 -6.33 -11.04
C ILE A 365 13.49 -5.94 -9.81
N LEU A 366 13.22 -6.59 -8.68
CA LEU A 366 13.98 -6.37 -7.45
C LEU A 366 15.25 -7.24 -7.44
N PRO A 367 16.46 -6.65 -7.31
CA PRO A 367 17.70 -7.40 -7.21
C PRO A 367 17.82 -8.11 -5.85
N VAL A 368 17.51 -9.41 -5.84
CA VAL A 368 17.73 -10.29 -4.68
C VAL A 368 19.01 -11.08 -4.92
N ALA A 369 19.95 -11.00 -3.97
CA ALA A 369 21.17 -11.80 -4.05
C ALA A 369 20.81 -13.30 -4.17
N GLN A 370 21.35 -13.96 -5.18
CA GLN A 370 21.29 -15.42 -5.27
C GLN A 370 22.26 -15.99 -4.22
N LYS A 371 21.78 -16.98 -3.45
CA LYS A 371 22.61 -17.72 -2.51
C LYS A 371 23.50 -18.70 -3.25
#